data_AF-A0A953BQX9-F1
#
_entry.id   AF-A0A953BQX9-F1
#
_cell.length_a   1.000
_cell.length_b   1.000
_cell.length_c   1.000
_cell.angle_alpha   90.00
_cell.angle_beta   90.00
_cell.angle_gamma   90.00
#
_symmetry.space_group_name_H-M   'P 1'
#
loop_
_entity.id
_entity.type
_entity.pdbx_description
1 polymer ?
#
loop_
_entity_poly.entity_id
_entity_poly.type
_entity_poly.pdbx_seq_one_letter_code
_entity_poly.pdbx_strand_id
1 'polypeptide(L)'
;MSQSTAGQHDLQGRRHAPHIPPGAGRCILLHAFDIAHGIDLDEAERLISGATERVAVRHTRKAPSYFEYSPPPLRITRAAPALELGPFRTTPAVEMVVFDFGAVSVRFRIDLVGPAPGLLDLAEAVFDSAAVRDEARRQAEALLALLGGAARQPRMDPTTEDYAVFHVGALADGRAPAALLADNPALVAQVLRCERQEMSDDEQRDALACRVSYGRGDAMLVDWNAAMVLDPDADEAVTVLEFANVELLEMRILDDRLDAQLEEAYRTLTEQEGRRRWWILPPRAGVLTRIGRLQVDSALLFENVNNALKLIGDQYLARLYRMAATRFHLPERDETIGRKLRTLESIYEKLSDHQAGVRADLLEWIIILLIALSIVLPFLGIGK
;
A
#
# COMPACT_ATOMS: atom_id res chain seq x y z
N MET A 1 32.35 22.08 -59.56
CA MET A 1 32.90 20.78 -59.12
C MET A 1 33.75 21.07 -57.89
N SER A 2 33.39 20.81 -56.65
CA SER A 2 32.46 19.84 -56.09
C SER A 2 31.95 20.37 -54.75
N GLN A 3 30.63 20.53 -54.62
CA GLN A 3 29.93 20.62 -53.35
C GLN A 3 28.68 19.76 -53.51
N SER A 4 28.77 18.48 -53.13
CA SER A 4 27.61 17.58 -53.07
C SER A 4 27.99 16.31 -52.31
N THR A 5 28.16 16.42 -51.00
CA THR A 5 28.23 15.22 -50.13
C THR A 5 27.81 15.46 -48.68
N ALA A 6 27.28 16.64 -48.32
CA ALA A 6 26.86 16.93 -46.95
C ALA A 6 25.35 16.77 -46.71
N GLY A 7 24.55 16.54 -47.75
CA GLY A 7 23.07 16.52 -47.66
C GLY A 7 22.42 15.14 -47.55
N GLN A 8 23.19 14.04 -47.44
CA GLN A 8 22.64 12.68 -47.46
C GLN A 8 22.69 11.94 -46.12
N HIS A 9 23.32 12.50 -45.08
CA HIS A 9 23.36 11.87 -43.75
C HIS A 9 22.27 12.32 -42.78
N ASP A 10 21.48 13.36 -43.12
CA ASP A 10 20.51 13.98 -42.20
C ASP A 10 19.03 13.62 -42.49
N LEU A 11 18.80 12.66 -43.38
CA LEU A 11 17.44 12.21 -43.79
C LEU A 11 17.10 10.77 -43.36
N GLN A 12 17.97 10.10 -42.59
CA GLN A 12 17.77 8.72 -42.12
C GLN A 12 17.45 8.58 -40.62
N GLY A 13 17.37 9.69 -39.87
CA GLY A 13 17.22 9.67 -38.40
C GLY A 13 15.81 9.84 -37.83
N ARG A 14 14.81 10.25 -38.63
CA ARG A 14 13.41 10.31 -38.16
C ARG A 14 12.75 8.95 -38.33
N ARG A 15 13.07 8.00 -37.46
CA ARG A 15 12.11 6.93 -37.16
C ARG A 15 10.84 7.64 -36.69
N HIS A 16 9.75 7.53 -37.44
CA HIS A 16 8.47 8.06 -36.97
C HIS A 16 8.21 7.46 -35.59
N ALA A 17 8.07 8.31 -34.57
CA ALA A 17 7.76 7.85 -33.23
C ALA A 17 6.50 6.97 -33.30
N PRO A 18 6.49 5.78 -32.66
CA PRO A 18 5.35 4.90 -32.71
C PRO A 18 4.11 5.65 -32.20
N HIS A 19 2.99 5.43 -32.88
CA HIS A 19 1.74 6.12 -32.58
C HIS A 19 0.76 5.18 -31.91
N ILE A 20 0.11 5.64 -30.86
CA ILE A 20 -0.91 4.91 -30.11
C ILE A 20 -2.28 5.26 -30.71
N PRO A 21 -3.05 4.29 -31.24
CA PRO A 21 -4.35 4.55 -31.83
C PRO A 21 -5.42 4.80 -30.76
N PRO A 22 -6.57 5.41 -31.12
CA PRO A 22 -7.69 5.61 -30.20
C PRO A 22 -8.12 4.33 -29.49
N GLY A 23 -8.30 4.41 -28.16
CA GLY A 23 -8.71 3.28 -27.32
C GLY A 23 -7.61 2.28 -26.97
N ALA A 24 -6.39 2.47 -27.47
CA ALA A 24 -5.26 1.58 -27.20
C ALA A 24 -4.24 2.16 -26.22
N GLY A 25 -4.41 3.40 -25.76
CA GLY A 25 -3.55 4.02 -24.77
C GLY A 25 -4.36 4.51 -23.59
N ARG A 26 -3.90 4.21 -22.37
CA ARG A 26 -4.47 4.78 -21.15
C ARG A 26 -3.41 4.88 -20.05
N CYS A 27 -3.54 5.86 -19.18
CA CYS A 27 -2.83 5.94 -17.91
C CYS A 27 -3.85 5.76 -16.78
N ILE A 28 -3.54 4.88 -15.83
CA ILE A 28 -4.33 4.62 -14.64
C ILE A 28 -3.55 5.19 -13.46
N LEU A 29 -4.14 6.15 -12.77
CA LEU A 29 -3.59 6.72 -11.55
C LEU A 29 -4.26 6.02 -10.37
N LEU A 30 -3.47 5.47 -9.47
CA LEU A 30 -3.89 4.73 -8.29
C LEU A 30 -3.49 5.53 -7.06
N HIS A 31 -4.42 5.76 -6.15
CA HIS A 31 -4.17 6.41 -4.86
C HIS A 31 -4.76 5.56 -3.74
N ALA A 32 -3.91 5.01 -2.87
CA ALA A 32 -4.32 4.20 -1.74
C ALA A 32 -4.44 5.05 -0.47
N PHE A 33 -5.46 4.76 0.33
CA PHE A 33 -5.74 5.39 1.61
C PHE A 33 -6.19 4.35 2.64
N ASP A 34 -5.77 4.49 3.89
CA ASP A 34 -6.38 3.82 5.05
C ASP A 34 -7.46 4.75 5.62
N ILE A 35 -8.70 4.27 5.65
CA ILE A 35 -9.86 5.06 6.08
C ILE A 35 -10.54 4.50 7.34
N ALA A 36 -10.15 3.31 7.78
CA ALA A 36 -10.75 2.60 8.90
C ALA A 36 -9.86 1.43 9.33
N HIS A 37 -10.01 0.96 10.56
CA HIS A 37 -9.33 -0.27 11.00
C HIS A 37 -9.89 -1.55 10.35
N GLY A 38 -11.10 -1.47 9.79
CA GLY A 38 -11.70 -2.55 9.04
C GLY A 38 -13.09 -2.18 8.56
N ILE A 39 -13.53 -2.78 7.46
CA ILE A 39 -14.80 -2.48 6.81
C ILE A 39 -15.59 -3.78 6.66
N ASP A 40 -16.85 -3.76 7.11
CA ASP A 40 -17.81 -4.80 6.76
C ASP A 40 -18.25 -4.58 5.30
N LEU A 41 -17.70 -5.37 4.38
CA LEU A 41 -17.94 -5.20 2.94
C LEU A 41 -19.39 -5.53 2.54
N ASP A 42 -20.07 -6.42 3.27
CA ASP A 42 -21.46 -6.78 3.02
C ASP A 42 -22.38 -5.62 3.40
N GLU A 43 -22.17 -5.05 4.59
CA GLU A 43 -22.92 -3.88 5.03
C GLU A 43 -22.59 -2.63 4.19
N ALA A 44 -21.33 -2.44 3.81
CA ALA A 44 -20.89 -1.37 2.93
C ALA A 44 -21.64 -1.42 1.58
N GLU A 45 -21.70 -2.58 0.93
CA GLU A 45 -22.43 -2.76 -0.33
C GLU A 45 -23.91 -2.42 -0.18
N ARG A 46 -24.54 -2.84 0.92
CA ARG A 46 -25.95 -2.54 1.23
C ARG A 46 -26.20 -1.04 1.40
N LEU A 47 -25.35 -0.34 2.15
CA LEU A 47 -25.47 1.10 2.40
C LEU A 47 -25.24 1.90 1.11
N ILE A 48 -24.23 1.53 0.33
CA ILE A 48 -23.92 2.17 -0.95
C ILE A 48 -25.07 1.97 -1.93
N SER A 49 -25.62 0.75 -2.03
CA SER A 49 -26.76 0.38 -2.89
C SER A 49 -28.07 1.07 -2.47
N GLY A 50 -28.28 1.28 -1.16
CA GLY A 50 -29.45 1.99 -0.63
C GLY A 50 -29.39 3.50 -0.86
N ALA A 51 -28.20 4.09 -0.88
CA ALA A 51 -28.01 5.52 -1.16
C ALA A 51 -28.16 5.87 -2.66
N THR A 52 -28.25 4.87 -3.54
CA THR A 52 -27.99 5.02 -4.98
C THR A 52 -29.18 5.33 -5.88
N GLU A 53 -30.40 5.53 -5.38
CA GLU A 53 -31.51 5.99 -6.23
C GLU A 53 -31.24 7.37 -6.89
N ARG A 54 -30.13 8.06 -6.56
CA ARG A 54 -29.73 9.36 -7.12
C ARG A 54 -28.37 9.42 -7.83
N VAL A 55 -27.59 8.33 -7.89
CA VAL A 55 -26.24 8.32 -8.50
C VAL A 55 -26.05 7.04 -9.32
N ALA A 56 -25.56 7.13 -10.55
CA ALA A 56 -25.27 5.94 -11.37
C ALA A 56 -24.01 5.21 -10.83
N VAL A 57 -24.17 4.46 -9.74
CA VAL A 57 -23.11 3.61 -9.19
C VAL A 57 -23.26 2.20 -9.75
N ARG A 58 -22.19 1.70 -10.36
CA ARG A 58 -22.05 0.28 -10.68
C ARG A 58 -21.14 -0.36 -9.63
N HIS A 59 -21.59 -1.46 -9.04
CA HIS A 59 -20.81 -2.27 -8.11
C HIS A 59 -20.62 -3.68 -8.67
N THR A 60 -19.48 -4.31 -8.37
CA THR A 60 -19.20 -5.68 -8.77
C THR A 60 -18.18 -6.30 -7.80
N ARG A 61 -18.49 -7.51 -7.31
CA ARG A 61 -17.61 -8.34 -6.47
C ARG A 61 -16.74 -9.32 -7.25
N LYS A 62 -16.57 -9.13 -8.56
CA LYS A 62 -15.69 -9.97 -9.36
C LYS A 62 -14.24 -9.61 -9.03
N ALA A 63 -13.73 -10.25 -7.99
CA ALA A 63 -12.31 -10.57 -7.92
C ALA A 63 -11.96 -11.33 -9.20
N PRO A 64 -10.81 -11.04 -9.82
CA PRO A 64 -10.35 -11.91 -10.88
C PRO A 64 -10.16 -13.34 -10.37
N SER A 65 -10.38 -14.35 -11.22
CA SER A 65 -10.43 -15.76 -10.82
C SER A 65 -9.13 -16.34 -10.23
N TYR A 66 -8.05 -15.55 -10.23
CA TYR A 66 -6.71 -15.90 -9.76
C TYR A 66 -6.33 -15.24 -8.42
N PHE A 67 -7.21 -14.44 -7.84
CA PHE A 67 -7.12 -13.96 -6.45
C PHE A 67 -8.18 -14.64 -5.60
N GLU A 68 -7.77 -15.41 -4.59
CA GLU A 68 -8.67 -15.83 -3.51
C GLU A 68 -8.75 -14.72 -2.45
N TYR A 69 -9.50 -13.67 -2.74
CA TYR A 69 -9.90 -12.72 -1.70
C TYR A 69 -10.99 -13.35 -0.83
N SER A 70 -10.84 -13.22 0.49
CA SER A 70 -11.85 -13.68 1.43
C SER A 70 -12.02 -12.67 2.56
N PRO A 71 -12.96 -11.71 2.46
CA PRO A 71 -13.96 -11.50 1.39
C PRO A 71 -13.44 -10.73 0.15
N PRO A 72 -14.10 -10.82 -1.02
CA PRO A 72 -13.72 -10.07 -2.22
C PRO A 72 -13.90 -8.55 -2.03
N PRO A 73 -12.94 -7.73 -2.50
CA PRO A 73 -13.01 -6.29 -2.34
C PRO A 73 -14.21 -5.71 -3.10
N LEU A 74 -14.77 -4.63 -2.55
CA LEU A 74 -15.94 -3.96 -3.13
C LEU A 74 -15.49 -2.90 -4.13
N ARG A 75 -15.81 -3.09 -5.41
CA ARG A 75 -15.56 -2.09 -6.46
C ARG A 75 -16.75 -1.16 -6.62
N ILE A 76 -16.47 0.14 -6.71
CA ILE A 76 -17.45 1.22 -6.77
C ILE A 76 -17.05 2.17 -7.90
N THR A 77 -17.90 2.36 -8.91
CA THR A 77 -17.70 3.41 -9.93
C THR A 77 -18.67 4.55 -9.73
N ARG A 78 -18.18 5.80 -9.71
CA ARG A 78 -19.00 7.02 -9.58
C ARG A 78 -18.63 8.04 -10.65
N ALA A 79 -19.59 8.88 -11.03
CA ALA A 79 -19.30 10.06 -11.83
C ALA A 79 -18.48 11.06 -10.98
N ALA A 80 -17.44 11.64 -11.58
CA ALA A 80 -16.60 12.65 -10.96
C ALA A 80 -16.22 13.73 -12.00
N PRO A 81 -15.91 14.97 -11.59
CA PRO A 81 -15.39 15.97 -12.50
C PRO A 81 -14.13 15.48 -13.20
N ALA A 82 -13.99 15.77 -14.50
CA ALA A 82 -12.73 15.57 -15.19
C ALA A 82 -11.70 16.57 -14.64
N LEU A 83 -10.51 16.08 -14.30
CA LEU A 83 -9.38 16.88 -13.86
C LEU A 83 -8.53 17.25 -15.08
N GLU A 84 -8.18 18.52 -15.19
CA GLU A 84 -7.29 19.03 -16.24
C GLU A 84 -5.83 18.97 -15.77
N LEU A 85 -4.98 18.28 -16.53
CA LEU A 85 -3.58 17.97 -16.22
C LEU A 85 -2.72 18.38 -17.43
N GLY A 86 -2.54 19.69 -17.60
CA GLY A 86 -1.91 20.25 -18.80
C GLY A 86 -2.77 19.97 -20.04
N PRO A 87 -2.24 19.28 -21.08
CA PRO A 87 -3.02 18.90 -22.26
C PRO A 87 -3.86 17.64 -22.05
N PHE A 88 -3.72 16.97 -20.90
CA PHE A 88 -4.40 15.72 -20.57
C PHE A 88 -5.60 15.99 -19.66
N ARG A 89 -6.57 15.09 -19.68
CA ARG A 89 -7.70 15.13 -18.76
C ARG A 89 -8.10 13.74 -18.31
N THR A 90 -8.54 13.63 -17.06
CA THR A 90 -9.15 12.39 -16.58
C THR A 90 -10.52 12.19 -17.21
N THR A 91 -10.96 10.94 -17.26
CA THR A 91 -12.33 10.61 -17.64
C THR A 91 -13.28 11.05 -16.53
N PRO A 92 -14.55 11.40 -16.84
CA PRO A 92 -15.49 11.93 -15.85
C PRO A 92 -16.09 10.84 -14.92
N ALA A 93 -15.21 9.96 -14.43
CA ALA A 93 -15.53 8.85 -13.56
C ALA A 93 -14.33 8.55 -12.67
N VAL A 94 -14.63 8.15 -11.44
CA VAL A 94 -13.69 7.60 -10.48
C VAL A 94 -14.11 6.18 -10.14
N GLU A 95 -13.16 5.27 -10.07
CA GLU A 95 -13.37 3.92 -9.54
C GLU A 95 -12.68 3.82 -8.19
N MET A 96 -13.32 3.15 -7.23
CA MET A 96 -12.77 2.91 -5.91
C MET A 96 -12.86 1.42 -5.60
N VAL A 97 -11.81 0.89 -4.98
CA VAL A 97 -11.75 -0.51 -4.56
C VAL A 97 -11.57 -0.52 -3.04
N VAL A 98 -12.53 -1.09 -2.33
CA VAL A 98 -12.57 -1.11 -0.86
C VAL A 98 -12.19 -2.49 -0.35
N PHE A 99 -11.26 -2.52 0.59
CA PHE A 99 -10.77 -3.73 1.23
C PHE A 99 -11.34 -3.86 2.66
N ASP A 100 -11.51 -5.09 3.13
CA ASP A 100 -12.10 -5.41 4.43
C ASP A 100 -11.20 -5.01 5.61
N PHE A 101 -9.89 -4.92 5.38
CA PHE A 101 -8.92 -4.38 6.33
C PHE A 101 -8.91 -2.84 6.39
N GLY A 102 -9.76 -2.17 5.62
CA GLY A 102 -10.01 -0.73 5.79
C GLY A 102 -9.31 0.20 4.81
N ALA A 103 -8.50 -0.35 3.91
CA ALA A 103 -7.92 0.40 2.81
C ALA A 103 -8.93 0.65 1.68
N VAL A 104 -8.69 1.74 0.95
CA VAL A 104 -9.38 2.10 -0.30
C VAL A 104 -8.35 2.53 -1.34
N SER A 105 -8.40 1.92 -2.52
CA SER A 105 -7.75 2.45 -3.73
C SER A 105 -8.73 3.35 -4.47
N VAL A 106 -8.29 4.54 -4.88
CA VAL A 106 -9.02 5.49 -5.73
C VAL A 106 -8.31 5.58 -7.08
N ARG A 107 -9.07 5.37 -8.15
CA ARG A 107 -8.57 5.22 -9.51
C ARG A 107 -9.10 6.29 -10.45
N PHE A 108 -8.18 6.98 -11.12
CA PHE A 108 -8.48 7.85 -12.26
C PHE A 108 -7.93 7.23 -13.54
N ARG A 109 -8.60 7.51 -14.67
CA ARG A 109 -8.19 7.06 -15.99
C ARG A 109 -8.01 8.26 -16.91
N ILE A 110 -6.89 8.28 -17.64
CA ILE A 110 -6.60 9.26 -18.69
C ILE A 110 -6.47 8.48 -20.00
N ASP A 111 -7.24 8.86 -21.01
CA ASP A 111 -7.12 8.28 -22.35
C ASP A 111 -5.93 8.89 -23.08
N LEU A 112 -5.11 8.04 -23.69
CA LEU A 112 -3.92 8.45 -24.42
C LEU A 112 -4.03 8.06 -25.89
N VAL A 113 -3.87 9.06 -26.75
CA VAL A 113 -3.85 8.90 -28.21
C VAL A 113 -2.79 9.83 -28.75
N GLY A 114 -1.96 9.36 -29.67
CA GLY A 114 -0.92 10.20 -30.23
C GLY A 114 0.45 9.52 -30.32
N PRO A 115 1.51 10.31 -30.56
CA PRO A 115 2.88 9.81 -30.60
C PRO A 115 3.33 9.37 -29.19
N ALA A 116 4.06 8.26 -29.11
CA ALA A 116 4.53 7.68 -27.85
C ALA A 116 5.33 8.63 -26.94
N PRO A 117 6.12 9.61 -27.42
CA PRO A 117 6.73 10.63 -26.57
C PRO A 117 5.74 11.38 -25.66
N GLY A 118 4.45 11.45 -26.02
CA GLY A 118 3.41 12.02 -25.15
C GLY A 118 3.18 11.22 -23.85
N LEU A 119 3.69 9.99 -23.74
CA LEU A 119 3.73 9.25 -22.46
C LEU A 119 4.58 9.96 -21.42
N LEU A 120 5.71 10.56 -21.81
CA LEU A 120 6.59 11.28 -20.89
C LEU A 120 5.97 12.61 -20.47
N ASP A 121 5.35 13.32 -21.41
CA ASP A 121 4.59 14.54 -21.09
C ASP A 121 3.45 14.24 -20.10
N LEU A 122 2.80 13.08 -20.24
CA LEU A 122 1.78 12.62 -19.30
C LEU A 122 2.38 12.24 -17.95
N ALA A 123 3.52 11.54 -17.91
CA ALA A 123 4.22 11.20 -16.67
C ALA A 123 4.53 12.45 -15.85
N GLU A 124 5.09 13.48 -16.49
CA GLU A 124 5.37 14.77 -15.83
C GLU A 124 4.11 15.48 -15.35
N ALA A 125 3.01 15.41 -16.12
CA ALA A 125 1.76 16.07 -15.75
C ALA A 125 1.06 15.44 -14.54
N VAL A 126 1.28 14.13 -14.31
CA VAL A 126 0.64 13.39 -13.21
C VAL A 126 1.55 13.26 -11.99
N PHE A 127 2.87 13.28 -12.17
CA PHE A 127 3.85 13.16 -11.09
C PHE A 127 3.64 14.26 -10.04
N ASP A 128 3.49 13.86 -8.77
CA ASP A 128 3.25 14.75 -7.62
C ASP A 128 2.05 15.72 -7.78
N SER A 129 1.08 15.41 -8.64
CA SER A 129 -0.05 16.30 -8.92
C SER A 129 -0.96 16.47 -7.70
N ALA A 130 -0.90 17.66 -7.07
CA ALA A 130 -1.77 18.03 -5.95
C ALA A 130 -3.27 17.97 -6.33
N ALA A 131 -3.61 18.34 -7.57
CA ALA A 131 -5.00 18.31 -8.03
C ALA A 131 -5.58 16.89 -8.02
N VAL A 132 -4.80 15.89 -8.45
CA VAL A 132 -5.20 14.48 -8.42
C VAL A 132 -5.25 13.97 -6.98
N ARG A 133 -4.20 14.22 -6.17
CA ARG A 133 -4.16 13.78 -4.77
C ARG A 133 -5.32 14.35 -3.93
N ASP A 134 -5.61 15.64 -4.09
CA ASP A 134 -6.69 16.30 -3.35
C ASP A 134 -8.06 15.76 -3.78
N GLU A 135 -8.29 15.50 -5.08
CA GLU A 135 -9.53 14.87 -5.54
C GLU A 135 -9.63 13.43 -5.06
N ALA A 136 -8.55 12.64 -5.13
CA ALA A 136 -8.51 11.27 -4.63
C ALA A 136 -8.92 11.22 -3.15
N ARG A 137 -8.34 12.11 -2.34
CA ARG A 137 -8.65 12.24 -0.92
C ARG A 137 -10.11 12.64 -0.69
N ARG A 138 -10.63 13.63 -1.44
CA ARG A 138 -12.05 14.02 -1.36
C ARG A 138 -12.99 12.85 -1.64
N GLN A 139 -12.66 12.01 -2.62
CA GLN A 139 -13.46 10.82 -2.95
C GLN A 139 -13.42 9.77 -1.84
N ALA A 140 -12.24 9.51 -1.26
CA ALA A 140 -12.08 8.61 -0.12
C ALA A 140 -12.84 9.12 1.14
N GLU A 141 -12.75 10.40 1.46
CA GLU A 141 -13.49 11.02 2.57
C GLU A 141 -15.02 10.96 2.35
N ALA A 142 -15.48 11.22 1.12
CA ALA A 142 -16.88 11.09 0.76
C ALA A 142 -17.37 9.63 0.84
N LEU A 143 -16.52 8.66 0.49
CA LEU A 143 -16.83 7.24 0.66
C LEU A 143 -16.91 6.87 2.15
N LEU A 144 -15.94 7.29 2.97
CA LEU A 144 -15.94 7.02 4.41
C LEU A 144 -17.23 7.53 5.08
N ALA A 145 -17.70 8.72 4.69
CA ALA A 145 -18.97 9.27 5.18
C ALA A 145 -20.19 8.41 4.78
N LEU A 146 -20.16 7.77 3.61
CA LEU A 146 -21.23 6.87 3.14
C LEU A 146 -21.19 5.50 3.83
N LEU A 147 -20.01 5.00 4.16
CA LEU A 147 -19.84 3.69 4.81
C LEU A 147 -20.48 3.65 6.21
N GLY A 148 -20.53 4.79 6.92
CA GLY A 148 -21.22 4.89 8.20
C GLY A 148 -20.83 3.78 9.18
N GLY A 149 -21.82 2.98 9.62
CA GLY A 149 -21.61 1.87 10.56
C GLY A 149 -20.81 0.68 10.01
N ALA A 150 -20.61 0.59 8.69
CA ALA A 150 -19.78 -0.46 8.10
C ALA A 150 -18.29 -0.26 8.40
N ALA A 151 -17.85 0.99 8.63
CA ALA A 151 -16.46 1.33 8.95
C ALA A 151 -16.20 1.18 10.46
N ARG A 152 -15.35 0.23 10.84
CA ARG A 152 -14.91 0.01 12.22
C ARG A 152 -13.74 0.94 12.53
N GLN A 153 -13.89 1.75 13.58
CA GLN A 153 -12.89 2.77 13.96
C GLN A 153 -12.48 3.66 12.77
N PRO A 154 -13.43 4.42 12.18
CA PRO A 154 -13.16 5.24 11.01
C PRO A 154 -12.08 6.29 11.32
N ARG A 155 -11.03 6.32 10.51
CA ARG A 155 -9.93 7.28 10.63
C ARG A 155 -9.26 7.43 9.28
N MET A 156 -9.16 8.66 8.78
CA MET A 156 -8.38 8.96 7.60
C MET A 156 -6.91 9.08 8.00
N ASP A 157 -6.09 8.07 7.68
CA ASP A 157 -4.65 8.14 7.91
C ASP A 157 -4.00 9.24 7.04
N PRO A 158 -2.99 9.97 7.55
CA PRO A 158 -2.23 10.92 6.73
C PRO A 158 -1.31 10.24 5.69
N THR A 159 -0.87 9.00 5.93
CA THR A 159 -0.03 8.26 4.99
C THR A 159 -0.86 7.79 3.79
N THR A 160 -0.30 7.92 2.60
CA THR A 160 -0.94 7.58 1.32
C THR A 160 0.10 7.08 0.35
N GLU A 161 -0.27 6.16 -0.54
CA GLU A 161 0.57 5.75 -1.67
C GLU A 161 -0.08 6.12 -2.99
N ASP A 162 0.71 6.60 -3.94
CA ASP A 162 0.30 6.84 -5.31
C ASP A 162 1.15 6.06 -6.32
N TYR A 163 0.50 5.62 -7.40
CA TYR A 163 1.16 4.82 -8.42
C TYR A 163 0.53 5.03 -9.80
N ALA A 164 1.36 5.18 -10.83
CA ALA A 164 0.90 5.37 -12.20
C ALA A 164 1.13 4.10 -13.04
N VAL A 165 0.09 3.61 -13.72
CA VAL A 165 0.20 2.50 -14.68
C VAL A 165 -0.07 3.01 -16.08
N PHE A 166 0.97 3.04 -16.91
CA PHE A 166 0.87 3.35 -18.33
C PHE A 166 0.55 2.09 -19.12
N HIS A 167 -0.50 2.12 -19.91
CA HIS A 167 -0.93 1.00 -20.73
C HIS A 167 -0.92 1.38 -22.20
N VAL A 168 -0.28 0.53 -23.01
CA VAL A 168 -0.33 0.56 -24.48
C VAL A 168 -0.76 -0.82 -24.97
N GLY A 169 -1.98 -0.92 -25.50
CA GLY A 169 -2.56 -2.17 -26.00
C GLY A 169 -2.38 -2.42 -27.50
N ALA A 170 -2.05 -1.39 -28.27
CA ALA A 170 -1.76 -1.53 -29.70
C ALA A 170 -0.91 -0.35 -30.21
N LEU A 171 -0.22 -0.58 -31.32
CA LEU A 171 0.46 0.46 -32.11
C LEU A 171 -0.27 0.65 -33.44
N ALA A 172 -0.31 1.89 -33.94
CA ALA A 172 -1.05 2.26 -35.14
C ALA A 172 -0.49 1.60 -36.42
N ASP A 173 0.76 1.16 -36.39
CA ASP A 173 1.41 0.43 -37.48
C ASP A 173 1.13 -1.10 -37.45
N GLY A 174 0.28 -1.56 -36.53
CA GLY A 174 -0.15 -2.95 -36.41
C GLY A 174 0.87 -3.88 -35.75
N ARG A 175 2.02 -3.35 -35.31
CA ARG A 175 3.01 -4.14 -34.56
C ARG A 175 2.53 -4.40 -33.13
N ALA A 176 3.07 -5.45 -32.54
CA ALA A 176 2.74 -5.82 -31.17
C ALA A 176 3.18 -4.70 -30.19
N PRO A 177 2.45 -4.49 -29.08
CA PRO A 177 2.76 -3.43 -28.12
C PRO A 177 4.20 -3.42 -27.60
N ALA A 178 4.79 -4.59 -27.37
CA ALA A 178 6.18 -4.73 -26.93
C ALA A 178 7.22 -4.11 -27.89
N ALA A 179 6.84 -3.85 -29.15
CA ALA A 179 7.71 -3.13 -30.08
C ALA A 179 8.03 -1.70 -29.62
N LEU A 180 7.16 -1.08 -28.81
CA LEU A 180 7.43 0.23 -28.21
C LEU A 180 8.71 0.19 -27.35
N LEU A 181 8.82 -0.82 -26.47
CA LEU A 181 10.00 -1.04 -25.64
C LEU A 181 11.22 -1.41 -26.47
N ALA A 182 11.07 -2.30 -27.45
CA ALA A 182 12.19 -2.76 -28.28
C ALA A 182 12.81 -1.61 -29.09
N ASP A 183 11.98 -0.70 -29.60
CA ASP A 183 12.43 0.42 -30.43
C ASP A 183 12.82 1.65 -29.62
N ASN A 184 12.24 1.86 -28.44
CA ASN A 184 12.38 3.09 -27.66
C ASN A 184 12.62 2.80 -26.16
N PRO A 185 13.65 2.00 -25.79
CA PRO A 185 13.90 1.66 -24.40
C PRO A 185 14.21 2.91 -23.55
N ALA A 186 14.82 3.95 -24.13
CA ALA A 186 15.13 5.19 -23.42
C ALA A 186 13.85 5.93 -23.01
N LEU A 187 12.91 6.08 -23.93
CA LEU A 187 11.61 6.67 -23.64
C LEU A 187 10.86 5.89 -22.56
N VAL A 188 10.87 4.55 -22.61
CA VAL A 188 10.23 3.73 -21.58
C VAL A 188 10.85 3.98 -20.20
N ALA A 189 12.17 3.99 -20.10
CA ALA A 189 12.87 4.26 -18.85
C ALA A 189 12.56 5.66 -18.30
N GLN A 190 12.56 6.67 -19.18
CA GLN A 190 12.20 8.05 -18.84
C GLN A 190 10.77 8.17 -18.32
N VAL A 191 9.81 7.48 -18.94
CA VAL A 191 8.42 7.44 -18.48
C VAL A 191 8.31 6.78 -17.10
N LEU A 192 8.98 5.64 -16.89
CA LEU A 192 8.95 4.93 -15.61
C LEU A 192 9.56 5.74 -14.46
N ARG A 193 10.59 6.56 -14.76
CA ARG A 193 11.27 7.40 -13.76
C ARG A 193 10.74 8.83 -13.67
N CYS A 194 9.89 9.25 -14.62
CA CYS A 194 9.51 10.64 -14.80
C CYS A 194 10.74 11.58 -14.94
N GLU A 195 11.72 11.17 -15.75
CA GLU A 195 12.95 11.94 -15.99
C GLU A 195 13.10 12.25 -17.48
N ARG A 196 13.23 13.54 -17.83
CA ARG A 196 13.36 13.97 -19.24
C ARG A 196 14.81 14.06 -19.68
N GLN A 197 15.74 14.21 -18.73
CA GLN A 197 17.16 14.21 -19.03
C GLN A 197 17.60 12.85 -19.55
N GLU A 198 18.72 12.85 -20.28
CA GLU A 198 19.31 11.63 -20.78
C GLU A 198 19.87 10.82 -19.59
N MET A 199 19.32 9.62 -19.40
CA MET A 199 19.73 8.70 -18.35
C MET A 199 21.02 8.00 -18.75
N SER A 200 21.87 7.66 -17.78
CA SER A 200 23.04 6.82 -18.05
C SER A 200 22.62 5.41 -18.47
N ASP A 201 23.51 4.68 -19.14
CA ASP A 201 23.27 3.28 -19.52
C ASP A 201 23.00 2.37 -18.31
N ASP A 202 23.56 2.69 -17.14
CA ASP A 202 23.30 1.96 -15.89
C ASP A 202 21.88 2.26 -15.37
N GLU A 203 21.50 3.54 -15.32
CA GLU A 203 20.19 3.96 -14.83
C GLU A 203 19.06 3.48 -15.74
N GLN A 204 19.28 3.51 -17.07
CA GLN A 204 18.35 2.96 -18.03
C GLN A 204 18.18 1.44 -17.85
N ARG A 205 19.28 0.71 -17.60
CA ARG A 205 19.21 -0.73 -17.35
C ARG A 205 18.47 -1.05 -16.05
N ASP A 206 18.71 -0.27 -15.00
CA ASP A 206 18.01 -0.43 -13.71
C ASP A 206 16.50 -0.19 -13.85
N ALA A 207 16.10 0.93 -14.46
CA ALA A 207 14.69 1.26 -14.71
C ALA A 207 13.94 0.20 -15.54
N LEU A 208 14.65 -0.54 -16.40
CA LEU A 208 14.06 -1.58 -17.25
C LEU A 208 14.29 -3.00 -16.71
N ALA A 209 14.96 -3.17 -15.56
CA ALA A 209 15.39 -4.47 -15.05
C ALA A 209 14.21 -5.34 -14.61
N CYS A 210 13.22 -4.73 -13.94
CA CYS A 210 12.01 -5.41 -13.50
C CYS A 210 11.03 -5.55 -14.68
N ARG A 211 11.30 -6.52 -15.55
CA ARG A 211 10.49 -6.84 -16.73
C ARG A 211 10.00 -8.30 -16.74
N VAL A 212 8.73 -8.49 -17.12
CA VAL A 212 8.15 -9.80 -17.44
C VAL A 212 7.40 -9.76 -18.77
N SER A 213 7.38 -10.88 -19.48
CA SER A 213 6.63 -11.09 -20.73
C SER A 213 6.09 -12.52 -20.71
N TYR A 214 4.83 -12.70 -21.15
CA TYR A 214 4.19 -14.00 -21.33
C TYR A 214 4.51 -14.54 -22.74
N GLY A 215 4.32 -13.70 -23.75
CA GLY A 215 4.57 -13.97 -25.15
C GLY A 215 5.67 -13.08 -25.73
N ARG A 216 5.73 -13.05 -27.08
CA ARG A 216 6.69 -12.21 -27.82
C ARG A 216 6.16 -10.81 -28.12
N GLY A 217 4.86 -10.60 -27.93
CA GLY A 217 4.16 -9.37 -28.30
C GLY A 217 3.88 -8.43 -27.12
N ASP A 218 4.12 -8.92 -25.90
CA ASP A 218 3.77 -8.27 -24.64
C ASP A 218 4.99 -8.06 -23.74
N ALA A 219 4.89 -7.05 -22.88
CA ALA A 219 5.85 -6.80 -21.83
C ALA A 219 5.21 -5.98 -20.72
N MET A 220 5.53 -6.31 -19.48
CA MET A 220 5.19 -5.53 -18.31
C MET A 220 6.48 -5.13 -17.61
N LEU A 221 6.59 -3.85 -17.29
CA LEU A 221 7.71 -3.28 -16.54
C LEU A 221 7.17 -2.63 -15.28
N VAL A 222 7.87 -2.79 -14.18
CA VAL A 222 7.48 -2.25 -12.88
C VAL A 222 8.66 -1.49 -12.31
N ASP A 223 8.46 -0.21 -12.03
CA ASP A 223 9.41 0.63 -11.31
C ASP A 223 8.77 1.21 -10.04
N TRP A 224 9.52 1.99 -9.26
CA TRP A 224 9.10 2.56 -7.99
C TRP A 224 7.95 3.57 -8.18
N ASN A 225 8.03 4.45 -9.18
CA ASN A 225 7.03 5.50 -9.41
C ASN A 225 5.87 5.05 -10.31
N ALA A 226 6.16 4.12 -11.22
CA ALA A 226 5.21 3.74 -12.27
C ALA A 226 5.47 2.34 -12.82
N ALA A 227 4.45 1.80 -13.48
CA ALA A 227 4.54 0.60 -14.29
C ALA A 227 4.17 0.89 -15.74
N MET A 228 4.66 0.05 -16.65
CA MET A 228 4.28 0.06 -18.05
C MET A 228 3.78 -1.31 -18.48
N VAL A 229 2.53 -1.37 -18.93
CA VAL A 229 1.89 -2.57 -19.46
C VAL A 229 1.76 -2.42 -20.97
N LEU A 230 2.53 -3.22 -21.70
CA LEU A 230 2.50 -3.32 -23.15
C LEU A 230 1.81 -4.64 -23.49
N ASP A 231 0.48 -4.64 -23.53
CA ASP A 231 -0.34 -5.84 -23.72
C ASP A 231 -1.73 -5.42 -24.22
N PRO A 232 -2.37 -6.11 -25.19
CA PRO A 232 -3.76 -5.81 -25.57
C PRO A 232 -4.74 -5.72 -24.39
N ASP A 233 -4.54 -6.50 -23.33
CA ASP A 233 -5.33 -6.44 -22.09
C ASP A 233 -4.43 -6.12 -20.89
N ALA A 234 -4.87 -5.16 -20.07
CA ALA A 234 -4.12 -4.73 -18.88
C ALA A 234 -4.93 -4.78 -17.59
N ASP A 235 -6.21 -5.15 -17.64
CA ASP A 235 -7.09 -5.04 -16.47
C ASP A 235 -6.61 -5.94 -15.32
N GLU A 236 -6.07 -7.11 -15.67
CA GLU A 236 -5.50 -8.07 -14.73
C GLU A 236 -4.20 -7.55 -14.08
N ALA A 237 -3.30 -7.02 -14.90
CA ALA A 237 -2.03 -6.47 -14.46
C ALA A 237 -2.23 -5.22 -13.58
N VAL A 238 -3.15 -4.33 -13.97
CA VAL A 238 -3.52 -3.16 -13.18
C VAL A 238 -4.07 -3.58 -11.82
N THR A 239 -4.89 -4.64 -11.75
CA THR A 239 -5.43 -5.13 -10.47
C THR A 239 -4.32 -5.66 -9.55
N VAL A 240 -3.32 -6.36 -10.09
CA VAL A 240 -2.16 -6.83 -9.30
C VAL A 240 -1.33 -5.65 -8.78
N LEU A 241 -1.08 -4.65 -9.63
CA LEU A 241 -0.31 -3.46 -9.26
C LEU A 241 -1.07 -2.58 -8.24
N GLU A 242 -2.38 -2.45 -8.40
CA GLU A 242 -3.26 -1.78 -7.43
C GLU A 242 -3.19 -2.45 -6.07
N PHE A 243 -3.25 -3.78 -6.02
CA PHE A 243 -3.09 -4.51 -4.77
C PHE A 243 -1.71 -4.27 -4.15
N ALA A 244 -0.63 -4.40 -4.92
CA ALA A 244 0.73 -4.17 -4.41
C ALA A 244 0.93 -2.74 -3.87
N ASN A 245 0.27 -1.74 -4.46
CA ASN A 245 0.28 -0.36 -3.99
C ASN A 245 -0.47 -0.21 -2.65
N VAL A 246 -1.62 -0.87 -2.49
CA VAL A 246 -2.37 -0.90 -1.22
C VAL A 246 -1.58 -1.64 -0.13
N GLU A 247 -0.96 -2.77 -0.46
CA GLU A 247 -0.11 -3.50 0.48
C GLU A 247 1.09 -2.65 0.93
N LEU A 248 1.72 -1.91 0.01
CA LEU A 248 2.78 -0.98 0.34
C LEU A 248 2.32 0.06 1.38
N LEU A 249 1.11 0.62 1.21
CA LEU A 249 0.52 1.56 2.16
C LEU A 249 0.35 0.93 3.55
N GLU A 250 -0.33 -0.21 3.62
CA GLU A 250 -0.64 -0.88 4.89
C GLU A 250 0.63 -1.24 5.66
N MET A 251 1.65 -1.72 4.94
CA MET A 251 2.94 -2.05 5.54
C MET A 251 3.65 -0.81 6.09
N ARG A 252 3.54 0.36 5.44
CA ARG A 252 4.08 1.63 5.99
C ARG A 252 3.37 2.04 7.26
N ILE A 253 2.04 2.04 7.24
CA ILE A 253 1.23 2.44 8.38
C ILE A 253 1.51 1.51 9.57
N LEU A 254 1.61 0.20 9.32
CA LEU A 254 1.95 -0.77 10.34
C LEU A 254 3.36 -0.56 10.91
N ASP A 255 4.34 -0.28 10.04
CA ASP A 255 5.73 -0.03 10.46
C ASP A 255 5.83 1.22 11.36
N ASP A 256 5.20 2.33 10.95
CA ASP A 256 5.12 3.58 11.71
C ASP A 256 4.39 3.38 13.05
N ARG A 257 3.30 2.60 13.04
CA ARG A 257 2.54 2.27 14.25
C ARG A 257 3.37 1.44 15.22
N LEU A 258 4.12 0.46 14.73
CA LEU A 258 4.98 -0.39 15.56
C LEU A 258 6.14 0.42 16.16
N ASP A 259 6.72 1.37 15.42
CA ASP A 259 7.75 2.27 15.96
C ASP A 259 7.21 3.11 17.11
N ALA A 260 6.03 3.71 16.95
CA ALA A 260 5.39 4.47 18.02
C ALA A 260 5.07 3.60 19.25
N GLN A 261 4.63 2.36 19.04
CA GLN A 261 4.35 1.39 20.12
C GLN A 261 5.61 0.97 20.86
N LEU A 262 6.71 0.71 20.14
CA LEU A 262 8.00 0.40 20.73
C LEU A 262 8.54 1.56 21.54
N GLU A 263 8.50 2.79 21.02
CA GLU A 263 8.94 3.99 21.75
C GLU A 263 8.12 4.18 23.04
N GLU A 264 6.79 4.00 22.98
CA GLU A 264 5.92 4.06 24.15
C GLU A 264 6.27 2.98 25.19
N ALA A 265 6.53 1.75 24.75
CA ALA A 265 6.93 0.65 25.62
C ALA A 265 8.29 0.93 26.30
N TYR A 266 9.27 1.45 25.56
CA TYR A 266 10.57 1.85 26.09
C TYR A 266 10.46 2.99 27.10
N ARG A 267 9.73 4.06 26.78
CA ARG A 267 9.52 5.18 27.72
C ARG A 267 8.89 4.72 29.03
N THR A 268 7.92 3.81 28.93
CA THR A 268 7.25 3.22 30.10
C THR A 268 8.23 2.46 31.01
N LEU A 269 9.21 1.77 30.43
CA LEU A 269 10.28 1.10 31.18
C LEU A 269 11.18 2.13 31.88
N THR A 270 11.69 3.13 31.16
CA THR A 270 12.68 4.09 31.67
C THR A 270 12.10 5.10 32.68
N GLU A 271 10.88 5.61 32.49
CA GLU A 271 10.28 6.57 33.42
C GLU A 271 10.01 5.98 34.81
N GLN A 272 9.94 4.65 34.92
CA GLN A 272 9.75 3.98 36.19
C GLN A 272 11.07 3.60 36.89
N GLU A 273 12.22 3.61 36.20
CA GLU A 273 13.56 3.42 36.79
C GLU A 273 13.92 4.55 37.77
N GLY A 274 13.43 5.78 37.53
CA GLY A 274 13.73 6.96 38.35
C GLY A 274 12.97 7.03 39.69
N ARG A 275 12.01 6.14 39.94
CA ARG A 275 11.28 6.08 41.21
C ARG A 275 11.69 4.82 41.96
N ARG A 276 12.31 5.00 43.14
CA ARG A 276 12.63 3.99 44.18
C ARG A 276 11.42 3.14 44.66
N ARG A 277 10.28 3.24 43.97
CA ARG A 277 8.97 2.66 44.22
C ARG A 277 8.74 1.33 43.48
N TRP A 278 9.65 0.93 42.60
CA TRP A 278 9.63 -0.39 41.94
C TRP A 278 9.80 -1.58 42.88
N TRP A 279 10.48 -1.39 44.01
CA TRP A 279 10.60 -2.46 45.02
C TRP A 279 9.32 -2.71 45.83
N ILE A 280 8.27 -1.88 45.68
CA ILE A 280 7.13 -1.89 46.61
C ILE A 280 5.76 -1.96 45.90
N LEU A 281 5.63 -1.52 44.64
CA LEU A 281 4.35 -1.61 43.91
C LEU A 281 4.51 -2.26 42.53
N PRO A 282 3.64 -3.23 42.17
CA PRO A 282 3.63 -3.81 40.84
C PRO A 282 3.34 -2.73 39.77
N PRO A 283 3.84 -2.91 38.52
CA PRO A 283 3.42 -2.10 37.38
C PRO A 283 1.88 -2.00 37.32
N ARG A 284 1.34 -0.85 36.93
CA ARG A 284 -0.12 -0.72 36.78
C ARG A 284 -0.60 -1.76 35.77
N ALA A 285 -1.47 -2.67 36.19
CA ALA A 285 -2.04 -3.72 35.33
C ALA A 285 -2.56 -3.17 33.99
N GLY A 286 -3.12 -1.96 33.98
CA GLY A 286 -3.60 -1.29 32.77
C GLY A 286 -2.52 -0.98 31.71
N VAL A 287 -1.24 -0.88 32.07
CA VAL A 287 -0.14 -0.63 31.13
C VAL A 287 0.20 -1.90 30.35
N LEU A 288 0.28 -3.04 31.03
CA LEU A 288 0.45 -4.36 30.40
C LEU A 288 -0.72 -4.69 29.48
N THR A 289 -1.95 -4.53 29.95
CA THR A 289 -3.14 -4.80 29.13
C THR A 289 -3.19 -3.91 27.89
N ARG A 290 -2.70 -2.67 27.97
CA ARG A 290 -2.62 -1.75 26.83
C ARG A 290 -1.56 -2.18 25.81
N ILE A 291 -0.34 -2.51 26.24
CA ILE A 291 0.74 -2.99 25.35
C ILE A 291 0.34 -4.31 24.69
N GLY A 292 -0.20 -5.26 25.46
CA GLY A 292 -0.65 -6.55 24.92
C GLY A 292 -1.78 -6.41 23.90
N ARG A 293 -2.75 -5.51 24.13
CA ARG A 293 -3.80 -5.23 23.15
C ARG A 293 -3.25 -4.62 21.86
N LEU A 294 -2.34 -3.65 21.99
CA LEU A 294 -1.70 -3.01 20.84
C LEU A 294 -0.90 -4.00 19.99
N GLN A 295 -0.21 -4.95 20.62
CA GLN A 295 0.49 -6.05 19.96
C GLN A 295 -0.47 -6.95 19.17
N VAL A 296 -1.56 -7.41 19.81
CA VAL A 296 -2.55 -8.27 19.16
C VAL A 296 -3.20 -7.56 17.97
N ASP A 297 -3.58 -6.29 18.13
CA ASP A 297 -4.19 -5.49 17.05
C ASP A 297 -3.23 -5.34 15.86
N SER A 298 -1.94 -5.07 16.10
CA SER A 298 -0.91 -4.96 15.05
C SER A 298 -0.63 -6.31 14.36
N ALA A 299 -0.61 -7.41 15.11
CA ALA A 299 -0.43 -8.75 14.55
C ALA A 299 -1.63 -9.19 13.70
N LEU A 300 -2.85 -8.87 14.11
CA LEU A 300 -4.06 -9.13 13.32
C LEU A 300 -4.07 -8.32 12.02
N LEU A 301 -3.65 -7.05 12.04
CA LEU A 301 -3.55 -6.25 10.81
C LEU A 301 -2.51 -6.86 9.85
N PHE A 302 -1.34 -7.22 10.37
CA PHE A 302 -0.29 -7.89 9.59
C PHE A 302 -0.79 -9.21 8.96
N GLU A 303 -1.50 -10.03 9.72
CA GLU A 303 -2.11 -11.27 9.23
C GLU A 303 -3.21 -11.00 8.20
N ASN A 304 -4.03 -9.96 8.37
CA ASN A 304 -5.09 -9.64 7.41
C ASN A 304 -4.52 -9.15 6.07
N VAL A 305 -3.50 -8.30 6.10
CA VAL A 305 -2.79 -7.82 4.90
C VAL A 305 -2.16 -8.99 4.14
N ASN A 306 -1.46 -9.88 4.86
CA ASN A 306 -0.82 -11.06 4.26
C ASN A 306 -1.84 -12.12 3.80
N ASN A 307 -2.94 -12.34 4.53
CA ASN A 307 -3.96 -13.34 4.17
C ASN A 307 -4.90 -12.86 3.05
N ALA A 308 -5.06 -11.55 2.84
CA ALA A 308 -5.76 -11.02 1.67
C ALA A 308 -5.11 -11.49 0.35
N LEU A 309 -3.85 -11.93 0.41
CA LEU A 309 -3.11 -12.48 -0.71
C LEU A 309 -2.98 -14.00 -0.63
N LYS A 310 -3.87 -14.68 -1.35
CA LYS A 310 -3.57 -15.99 -1.94
C LYS A 310 -3.71 -15.89 -3.44
N LEU A 311 -2.61 -15.56 -4.12
CA LEU A 311 -2.52 -15.73 -5.58
C LEU A 311 -2.48 -17.24 -5.86
N ILE A 312 -3.56 -17.75 -6.43
CA ILE A 312 -3.68 -19.15 -6.83
C ILE A 312 -4.13 -19.17 -8.29
N GLY A 313 -3.34 -19.80 -9.15
CA GLY A 313 -3.80 -20.22 -10.47
C GLY A 313 -3.13 -19.56 -11.69
N ASP A 314 -2.53 -18.38 -11.57
CA ASP A 314 -1.80 -17.74 -12.69
C ASP A 314 -0.32 -17.46 -12.35
N GLN A 315 0.57 -18.24 -12.97
CA GLN A 315 2.02 -18.11 -12.80
C GLN A 315 2.56 -16.77 -13.33
N TYR A 316 1.93 -16.19 -14.35
CA TYR A 316 2.35 -14.93 -14.96
C TYR A 316 2.04 -13.75 -14.05
N LEU A 317 0.82 -13.67 -13.52
CA LEU A 317 0.43 -12.62 -12.58
C LEU A 317 1.17 -12.74 -11.23
N ALA A 318 1.45 -13.97 -10.79
CA ALA A 318 2.30 -14.19 -9.62
C ALA A 318 3.75 -13.69 -9.83
N ARG A 319 4.27 -13.72 -11.06
CA ARG A 319 5.58 -13.13 -11.39
C ARG A 319 5.50 -11.60 -11.38
N LEU A 320 4.45 -11.02 -11.94
CA LEU A 320 4.23 -9.57 -11.91
C LEU A 320 4.17 -9.05 -10.47
N TYR A 321 3.38 -9.72 -9.61
CA TYR A 321 3.30 -9.39 -8.19
C TYR A 321 4.67 -9.44 -7.52
N ARG A 322 5.44 -10.54 -7.69
CA ARG A 322 6.77 -10.66 -7.08
C ARG A 322 7.71 -9.54 -7.53
N MET A 323 7.64 -9.13 -8.80
CA MET A 323 8.43 -8.01 -9.29
C MET A 323 8.03 -6.69 -8.64
N ALA A 324 6.73 -6.42 -8.52
CA ALA A 324 6.24 -5.24 -7.80
C ALA A 324 6.67 -5.27 -6.33
N ALA A 325 6.47 -6.38 -5.63
CA ALA A 325 6.89 -6.56 -4.25
C ALA A 325 8.40 -6.35 -4.05
N THR A 326 9.24 -6.89 -4.95
CA THR A 326 10.69 -6.66 -4.93
C THR A 326 11.02 -5.19 -5.18
N ARG A 327 10.38 -4.56 -6.17
CA ARG A 327 10.65 -3.15 -6.49
C ARG A 327 10.22 -2.21 -5.36
N PHE A 328 9.14 -2.56 -4.66
CA PHE A 328 8.58 -1.84 -3.51
C PHE A 328 9.26 -2.18 -2.18
N HIS A 329 10.23 -3.10 -2.18
CA HIS A 329 10.92 -3.60 -0.98
C HIS A 329 9.97 -4.16 0.09
N LEU A 330 8.88 -4.81 -0.33
CA LEU A 330 7.92 -5.44 0.59
C LEU A 330 8.54 -6.57 1.42
N PRO A 331 9.38 -7.48 0.87
CA PRO A 331 10.00 -8.54 1.67
C PRO A 331 10.90 -8.01 2.80
N GLU A 332 11.70 -6.98 2.53
CA GLU A 332 12.58 -6.39 3.55
C GLU A 332 11.78 -5.69 4.66
N ARG A 333 10.63 -5.10 4.30
CA ARG A 333 9.69 -4.52 5.26
C ARG A 333 8.98 -5.57 6.09
N ASP A 334 8.52 -6.66 5.48
CA ASP A 334 7.92 -7.81 6.16
C ASP A 334 8.84 -8.35 7.27
N GLU A 335 10.11 -8.56 6.95
CA GLU A 335 11.09 -8.99 7.93
C GLU A 335 11.29 -7.98 9.06
N THR A 336 11.28 -6.69 8.74
CA THR A 336 11.45 -5.59 9.71
C THR A 336 10.27 -5.52 10.67
N ILE A 337 9.04 -5.56 10.15
CA ILE A 337 7.80 -5.59 10.92
C ILE A 337 7.75 -6.84 11.81
N GLY A 338 8.08 -8.01 11.26
CA GLY A 338 8.15 -9.25 12.04
C GLY A 338 9.17 -9.19 13.18
N ARG A 339 10.33 -8.53 12.98
CA ARG A 339 11.29 -8.25 14.06
C ARG A 339 10.71 -7.32 15.11
N LYS A 340 10.08 -6.21 14.72
CA LYS A 340 9.45 -5.24 15.63
C LYS A 340 8.37 -5.90 16.49
N LEU A 341 7.50 -6.74 15.91
CA LEU A 341 6.48 -7.50 16.64
C LEU A 341 7.09 -8.43 17.69
N ARG A 342 8.13 -9.19 17.34
CA ARG A 342 8.84 -10.07 18.30
C ARG A 342 9.53 -9.27 19.41
N THR A 343 10.08 -8.10 19.11
CA THR A 343 10.64 -7.22 20.14
C THR A 343 9.58 -6.72 21.10
N LEU A 344 8.41 -6.31 20.59
CA LEU A 344 7.28 -5.88 21.41
C LEU A 344 6.76 -7.02 22.31
N GLU A 345 6.67 -8.25 21.78
CA GLU A 345 6.36 -9.47 22.53
C GLU A 345 7.34 -9.71 23.68
N SER A 346 8.65 -9.66 23.40
CA SER A 346 9.68 -9.85 24.43
C SER A 346 9.62 -8.79 25.53
N ILE A 347 9.30 -7.54 25.19
CA ILE A 347 9.10 -6.46 26.18
C ILE A 347 7.87 -6.77 27.05
N TYR A 348 6.77 -7.20 26.45
CA TYR A 348 5.55 -7.58 27.16
C TYR A 348 5.79 -8.76 28.11
N GLU A 349 6.43 -9.83 27.65
CA GLU A 349 6.79 -11.00 28.47
C GLU A 349 7.63 -10.60 29.68
N LYS A 350 8.70 -9.83 29.48
CA LYS A 350 9.57 -9.36 30.58
C LYS A 350 8.80 -8.51 31.60
N LEU A 351 7.90 -7.65 31.15
CA LEU A 351 7.05 -6.85 32.03
C LEU A 351 6.05 -7.71 32.80
N SER A 352 5.50 -8.75 32.17
CA SER A 352 4.55 -9.69 32.78
C SER A 352 5.23 -10.57 33.82
N ASP A 353 6.40 -11.13 33.50
CA ASP A 353 7.19 -11.98 34.41
C ASP A 353 7.61 -11.21 35.67
N HIS A 354 7.95 -9.92 35.52
CA HIS A 354 8.24 -9.06 36.67
C HIS A 354 7.04 -8.94 37.62
N GLN A 355 5.79 -8.91 37.11
CA GLN A 355 4.61 -8.91 37.97
C GLN A 355 4.40 -10.24 38.70
N ALA A 356 4.68 -11.37 38.05
CA ALA A 356 4.60 -12.67 38.68
C ALA A 356 5.62 -12.80 39.84
N GLY A 357 6.85 -12.33 39.62
CA GLY A 357 7.89 -12.23 40.65
C GLY A 357 7.47 -11.35 41.82
N VAL A 358 7.00 -10.12 41.57
CA VAL A 358 6.54 -9.21 42.64
C VAL A 358 5.39 -9.80 43.46
N ARG A 359 4.46 -10.55 42.84
CA ARG A 359 3.38 -11.24 43.58
C ARG A 359 3.91 -12.37 44.46
N ALA A 360 4.91 -13.12 43.97
CA ALA A 360 5.58 -14.16 44.74
C ALA A 360 6.34 -13.55 45.94
N ASP A 361 7.09 -12.48 45.71
CA ASP A 361 7.82 -11.75 46.76
C ASP A 361 6.85 -11.16 47.80
N LEU A 362 5.71 -10.59 47.37
CA LEU A 362 4.68 -10.10 48.29
C LEU A 362 4.08 -11.21 49.14
N LEU A 363 3.81 -12.38 48.54
CA LEU A 363 3.33 -13.55 49.27
C LEU A 363 4.38 -14.00 50.29
N GLU A 364 5.66 -14.00 49.92
CA GLU A 364 6.76 -14.30 50.82
C GLU A 364 6.84 -13.30 51.98
N TRP A 365 6.80 -12.00 51.71
CA TRP A 365 6.78 -10.95 52.73
C TRP A 365 5.58 -11.04 53.67
N ILE A 366 4.39 -11.36 53.14
CA ILE A 366 3.19 -11.60 53.95
C ILE A 366 3.42 -12.80 54.87
N ILE A 367 3.98 -13.91 54.36
CA ILE A 367 4.29 -15.10 55.17
C ILE A 367 5.33 -14.76 56.25
N ILE A 368 6.42 -14.07 55.90
CA ILE A 368 7.46 -13.63 56.86
C ILE A 368 6.84 -12.73 57.94
N LEU A 369 5.99 -11.78 57.56
CA LEU A 369 5.33 -10.86 58.49
C LEU A 369 4.35 -11.60 59.41
N LEU A 370 3.57 -12.55 58.88
CA LEU A 370 2.66 -13.39 59.67
C LEU A 370 3.43 -14.25 60.69
N ILE A 371 4.57 -14.83 60.30
CA ILE A 371 5.45 -15.58 61.20
C ILE A 371 6.02 -14.66 62.28
N ALA A 372 6.57 -13.51 61.90
CA ALA A 372 7.12 -12.55 62.85
C ALA A 372 6.07 -12.04 63.84
N LEU A 373 4.86 -11.71 63.37
CA LEU A 373 3.74 -11.26 64.20
C LEU A 373 3.28 -12.36 65.16
N SER A 374 3.17 -13.61 64.68
CA SER A 374 2.84 -14.79 65.48
C SER A 374 3.84 -15.03 66.62
N ILE A 375 5.13 -14.79 66.37
CA ILE A 375 6.18 -14.92 67.39
C ILE A 375 6.10 -13.77 68.40
N VAL A 376 5.87 -12.53 67.96
CA VAL A 376 5.93 -11.33 68.83
C VAL A 376 4.68 -11.15 69.69
N LEU A 377 3.49 -11.52 69.19
CA LEU A 377 2.22 -11.40 69.92
C LEU A 377 2.20 -12.08 71.30
N PRO A 378 2.71 -13.32 71.47
CA PRO A 378 2.85 -13.97 72.77
C PRO A 378 3.74 -13.20 73.76
N PHE A 379 4.80 -12.54 73.29
CA PHE A 379 5.75 -11.81 74.16
C PHE A 379 5.26 -10.43 74.57
N LEU A 380 4.36 -9.80 73.80
CA LEU A 380 3.75 -8.51 74.14
C LEU A 380 2.57 -8.61 75.12
N GLY A 381 2.22 -9.81 75.59
CA GLY A 381 1.25 -9.99 76.68
C GLY A 381 -0.19 -9.67 76.31
N ILE A 382 -0.57 -9.74 75.03
CA ILE A 382 -1.95 -9.55 74.56
C ILE A 382 -2.81 -10.83 74.76
N GLY A 383 -2.24 -11.88 75.34
CA GLY A 383 -2.95 -13.10 75.74
C GLY A 383 -3.04 -13.27 77.25
N LYS A 384 -4.00 -12.56 77.87
CA LYS A 384 -4.84 -13.14 78.91
C LYS A 384 -6.29 -13.02 78.50
#